data_AF-A0A4Y2XA81-F1
#
_entry.id   AF-A0A4Y2XA81-F1
#
_cell.length_a   1.000
_cell.length_b   1.000
_cell.length_c   1.000
_cell.angle_alpha   90.00
_cell.angle_beta   90.00
_cell.angle_gamma   90.00
#
_symmetry.space_group_name_H-M   'P 1'
#
loop_
_entity.id
_entity.type
_entity.pdbx_description
1 polymer ?
#
loop_
_entity_poly.entity_id
_entity_poly.type
_entity_poly.pdbx_seq_one_letter_code
_entity_poly.pdbx_strand_id
1 'polypeptide(L)'
;MKNVGSALFDTDGNNTAETPNYTAAKSELKSLFLRKRKQGPNTNRWGSQVHRIAVALHLADNSTFDGGNRTGEEIRYELTTQLLHRLTKDRKMSSQELALYIHALLVACMDPRDFYGEDLVRELRRKVEASGNYTNPFLILVLCNAGDTMTARDVERVTVAYDSQHRPFWT
;
A
#
# COMPACT_ATOMS: atom_id res chain seq x y z
N MET A 1 -0.99 22.85 42.08
CA MET A 1 -2.43 23.22 42.14
C MET A 1 -2.53 24.75 42.10
N LYS A 2 -3.44 25.29 41.26
CA LYS A 2 -3.68 26.69 40.79
C LYS A 2 -3.37 26.78 39.28
N ASN A 3 -4.31 26.61 38.34
CA ASN A 3 -5.56 27.33 37.98
C ASN A 3 -5.32 28.48 36.98
N VAL A 4 -6.40 28.86 36.26
CA VAL A 4 -6.56 29.86 35.16
C VAL A 4 -6.30 29.28 33.76
N GLY A 5 -7.17 29.36 32.76
CA GLY A 5 -8.48 30.03 32.65
C GLY A 5 -9.10 29.71 31.28
N SER A 6 -10.43 29.75 31.27
CA SER A 6 -11.32 29.63 30.11
C SER A 6 -10.96 30.65 29.01
N ALA A 7 -10.88 30.18 27.77
CA ALA A 7 -11.13 30.98 26.58
C ALA A 7 -12.20 30.24 25.76
N LEU A 8 -13.29 30.97 25.50
CA LEU A 8 -14.45 30.52 24.76
C LEU A 8 -14.07 30.13 23.33
N PHE A 9 -14.49 28.94 22.89
CA PHE A 9 -14.63 28.67 21.47
C PHE A 9 -15.99 29.21 21.04
N ASP A 10 -15.94 30.27 20.24
CA ASP A 10 -17.06 30.80 19.49
C ASP A 10 -17.60 29.70 18.57
N THR A 11 -18.81 29.22 18.85
CA THR A 11 -19.53 28.30 17.97
C THR A 11 -20.34 29.13 17.00
N ASP A 12 -19.78 29.44 15.83
CA ASP A 12 -20.58 29.78 14.66
C ASP A 12 -19.85 29.40 13.38
N GLY A 13 -20.31 28.31 12.80
CA GLY A 13 -19.76 27.72 11.60
C GLY A 13 -20.52 26.44 11.29
N ASN A 14 -21.75 26.59 10.80
CA ASN A 14 -22.52 25.50 10.22
C ASN A 14 -21.83 25.05 8.92
N ASN A 15 -20.70 24.35 9.06
CA ASN A 15 -20.05 23.64 7.98
C ASN A 15 -20.63 22.22 8.00
N THR A 16 -21.85 22.05 7.50
CA THR A 16 -22.21 20.82 6.81
C THR A 16 -21.31 20.72 5.58
N ALA A 17 -20.06 20.31 5.80
CA ALA A 17 -19.26 19.74 4.74
C ALA A 17 -20.10 18.58 4.20
N GLU A 18 -20.59 18.70 2.97
CA GLU A 18 -21.20 17.58 2.26
C GLU A 18 -20.18 16.45 2.33
N THR A 19 -20.43 15.45 3.18
CA THR A 19 -19.57 14.28 3.26
C THR A 19 -19.59 13.68 1.86
N PRO A 20 -18.46 13.66 1.13
CA PRO A 20 -18.44 13.09 -0.21
C PRO A 20 -19.00 11.68 -0.12
N ASN A 21 -19.81 11.25 -1.10
CA ASN A 21 -20.37 9.90 -1.11
C ASN A 21 -19.26 8.88 -1.45
N TYR A 22 -18.35 8.66 -0.50
CA TYR A 22 -17.21 7.76 -0.61
C TYR A 22 -17.66 6.33 -0.88
N THR A 23 -18.85 5.94 -0.42
CA THR A 23 -19.43 4.62 -0.65
C THR A 23 -19.73 4.39 -2.13
N ALA A 24 -20.34 5.37 -2.81
CA ALA A 24 -20.60 5.29 -4.25
C ALA A 24 -19.27 5.24 -5.05
N ALA A 25 -18.31 6.10 -4.70
CA ALA A 25 -17.00 6.14 -5.36
C ALA A 25 -16.22 4.82 -5.19
N LYS A 26 -16.24 4.22 -3.99
CA LYS A 26 -15.62 2.91 -3.72
C LYS A 26 -16.28 1.80 -4.54
N SER A 27 -17.61 1.79 -4.60
CA SER A 27 -18.38 0.82 -5.40
C SER A 27 -18.09 0.93 -6.89
N GLU A 28 -17.99 2.16 -7.41
CA GLU A 28 -17.64 2.44 -8.80
C GLU A 28 -16.21 1.99 -9.12
N LEU A 29 -15.25 2.31 -8.25
CA LEU A 29 -13.86 1.90 -8.41
C LEU A 29 -13.72 0.38 -8.42
N LYS A 30 -14.38 -0.32 -7.49
CA LYS A 30 -14.42 -1.79 -7.47
C LYS A 30 -14.95 -2.33 -8.79
N SER A 31 -16.10 -1.82 -9.24
CA SER A 31 -16.75 -2.23 -10.49
C SER A 31 -15.84 -2.01 -11.71
N LEU A 32 -15.10 -0.88 -11.74
CA LEU A 32 -14.15 -0.57 -12.80
C LEU A 32 -13.02 -1.61 -12.89
N PHE A 33 -12.42 -2.00 -11.76
CA PHE A 33 -11.37 -3.02 -11.74
C PHE A 33 -11.90 -4.39 -12.14
N LEU A 34 -13.09 -4.78 -11.67
CA LEU A 34 -13.71 -6.05 -12.04
C LEU A 34 -14.00 -6.14 -13.54
N ARG A 35 -14.38 -5.03 -14.19
CA ARG A 35 -14.57 -4.97 -15.65
C ARG A 35 -13.27 -5.08 -16.44
N LYS A 36 -12.15 -4.65 -15.87
CA LYS A 36 -10.81 -4.77 -16.49
C LYS A 36 -10.21 -6.17 -16.38
N ARG A 37 -10.82 -7.05 -15.58
CA ARG A 37 -10.44 -8.46 -15.47
C ARG A 37 -10.53 -9.14 -16.85
N LYS A 38 -9.41 -9.69 -17.32
CA LYS A 38 -9.33 -10.32 -18.65
C LYS A 38 -9.99 -11.69 -18.66
N GLN A 39 -10.53 -12.06 -19.82
CA GLN A 39 -10.88 -13.45 -20.10
C GLN A 39 -9.59 -14.23 -20.43
N GLY A 40 -9.46 -15.47 -19.95
CA GLY A 40 -8.29 -16.31 -20.23
C GLY A 40 -7.71 -17.01 -18.98
N PRO A 41 -6.47 -17.54 -19.12
CA PRO A 41 -5.77 -18.26 -18.05
C PRO A 41 -5.65 -17.43 -16.77
N ASN A 42 -5.67 -18.10 -15.62
CA ASN A 42 -5.59 -17.45 -14.31
C ASN A 42 -4.28 -16.67 -14.09
N THR A 43 -3.23 -16.93 -14.89
CA THR A 43 -1.90 -16.31 -14.75
C THR A 43 -1.75 -14.93 -15.41
N ASN A 44 -2.76 -14.44 -16.15
CA ASN A 44 -2.75 -13.13 -16.81
C ASN A 44 -4.14 -12.47 -16.77
N ARG A 45 -4.94 -12.82 -15.75
CA ARG A 45 -6.32 -12.35 -15.60
C ARG A 45 -6.36 -10.90 -15.12
N TRP A 46 -5.41 -10.52 -14.28
CA TRP A 46 -5.25 -9.17 -13.71
C TRP A 46 -4.07 -8.40 -14.33
N GLY A 47 -3.14 -9.10 -14.97
CA GLY A 47 -2.02 -8.53 -15.72
C GLY A 47 -0.85 -8.09 -14.85
N SER A 48 0.12 -7.40 -15.46
CA SER A 48 1.40 -7.04 -14.83
C SER A 48 1.29 -6.04 -13.67
N GLN A 49 0.12 -5.40 -13.50
CA GLN A 49 -0.16 -4.45 -12.42
C GLN A 49 -1.01 -5.07 -11.30
N VAL A 50 -1.10 -6.40 -11.24
CA VAL A 50 -1.90 -7.13 -10.24
C VAL A 50 -1.62 -6.68 -8.80
N HIS A 51 -0.37 -6.32 -8.48
CA HIS A 51 0.01 -5.79 -7.17
C HIS A 51 -0.66 -4.44 -6.83
N ARG A 52 -0.78 -3.53 -7.79
CA ARG A 52 -1.50 -2.25 -7.58
C ARG A 52 -3.01 -2.46 -7.55
N ILE A 53 -3.50 -3.35 -8.40
CA ILE A 53 -4.93 -3.70 -8.46
C ILE A 53 -5.37 -4.31 -7.13
N ALA A 54 -4.57 -5.19 -6.54
CA ALA A 54 -4.85 -5.79 -5.24
C ALA A 54 -5.06 -4.72 -4.15
N VAL A 55 -4.10 -3.79 -4.02
CA VAL A 55 -4.19 -2.69 -3.05
C VAL A 55 -5.40 -1.80 -3.33
N ALA A 56 -5.63 -1.42 -4.59
CA ALA A 56 -6.76 -0.57 -4.94
C ALA A 56 -8.12 -1.24 -4.65
N LEU A 57 -8.25 -2.54 -4.91
CA LEU A 57 -9.45 -3.30 -4.58
C LEU A 57 -9.65 -3.43 -3.08
N HIS A 58 -8.60 -3.69 -2.31
CA HIS A 58 -8.69 -3.74 -0.84
C HIS A 58 -9.16 -2.39 -0.25
N LEU A 59 -8.65 -1.28 -0.76
CA LEU A 59 -9.06 0.07 -0.31
C LEU A 59 -10.51 0.41 -0.71
N ALA A 60 -10.97 -0.11 -1.85
CA ALA A 60 -12.35 0.03 -2.31
C ALA A 60 -13.31 -0.88 -1.52
N ASP A 61 -12.86 -2.09 -1.18
CA ASP A 61 -13.63 -3.11 -0.48
C ASP A 61 -12.71 -4.04 0.30
N ASN A 62 -12.73 -3.90 1.63
CA ASN A 62 -11.91 -4.66 2.55
C ASN A 62 -12.24 -6.17 2.55
N SER A 63 -13.43 -6.56 2.09
CA SER A 63 -13.84 -7.97 2.00
C SER A 63 -13.32 -8.69 0.74
N THR A 64 -12.61 -7.99 -0.14
CA THR A 64 -12.08 -8.56 -1.40
C THR A 64 -11.21 -9.80 -1.16
N PHE A 65 -10.47 -9.83 -0.05
CA PHE A 65 -9.49 -10.86 0.26
C PHE A 65 -9.92 -11.81 1.37
N ASP A 66 -11.16 -11.70 1.84
CA ASP A 66 -11.75 -12.65 2.78
C ASP A 66 -11.71 -14.08 2.21
N GLY A 67 -11.68 -15.06 3.12
CA GLY A 67 -11.62 -16.48 2.76
C GLY A 67 -12.78 -16.87 1.85
N GLY A 68 -12.48 -17.54 0.73
CA GLY A 68 -13.48 -18.00 -0.23
C GLY A 68 -13.93 -16.95 -1.25
N ASN A 69 -13.45 -15.70 -1.17
CA ASN A 69 -13.70 -14.72 -2.23
C ASN A 69 -12.91 -15.06 -3.48
N ARG A 70 -13.61 -15.48 -4.55
CA ARG A 70 -13.00 -15.86 -5.84
C ARG A 70 -12.07 -14.80 -6.42
N THR A 71 -12.40 -13.51 -6.27
CA THR A 71 -11.56 -12.41 -6.78
C THR A 71 -10.23 -12.37 -6.03
N GLY A 72 -10.28 -12.48 -4.70
CA GLY A 72 -9.10 -12.58 -3.85
C GLY A 72 -8.22 -13.77 -4.22
N GLU A 73 -8.81 -14.96 -4.42
CA GLU A 73 -8.05 -16.16 -4.83
C GLU A 73 -7.40 -16.01 -6.20
N GLU A 74 -8.12 -15.46 -7.19
CA GLU A 74 -7.56 -15.20 -8.53
C GLU A 74 -6.35 -14.26 -8.45
N ILE A 75 -6.42 -13.22 -7.62
CA ILE A 75 -5.33 -12.24 -7.43
C ILE A 75 -4.16 -12.86 -6.66
N ARG A 76 -4.42 -13.60 -5.57
CA ARG A 76 -3.37 -14.31 -4.80
C ARG A 76 -2.57 -15.24 -5.69
N TYR A 77 -3.25 -16.05 -6.49
CA TYR A 77 -2.61 -16.98 -7.41
C TYR A 77 -1.71 -16.26 -8.44
N GLU A 78 -2.22 -15.19 -9.05
CA GLU A 78 -1.47 -14.43 -10.05
C GLU A 78 -0.28 -13.66 -9.43
N LEU A 79 -0.45 -13.07 -8.24
CA LEU A 79 0.63 -12.44 -7.47
C LEU A 79 1.76 -13.43 -7.21
N THR A 80 1.43 -14.60 -6.66
CA THR A 80 2.40 -15.65 -6.35
C THR A 80 3.14 -16.10 -7.60
N THR A 81 2.41 -16.37 -8.69
CA THR A 81 3.01 -16.82 -9.95
C THR A 81 3.96 -15.75 -10.52
N GLN A 82 3.54 -14.49 -10.56
CA GLN A 82 4.37 -13.40 -11.07
C GLN A 82 5.62 -13.21 -10.20
N LEU A 83 5.48 -13.20 -8.87
CA LEU A 83 6.59 -12.99 -7.94
C LEU A 83 7.60 -14.13 -8.00
N LEU A 84 7.16 -15.40 -8.00
CA LEU A 84 8.05 -16.56 -8.16
C LEU A 84 8.82 -16.51 -9.48
N HIS A 85 8.17 -16.12 -10.58
CA HIS A 85 8.84 -15.94 -11.86
C HIS A 85 9.88 -14.81 -11.84
N ARG A 86 9.64 -13.75 -11.06
CA ARG A 86 10.61 -12.65 -10.89
C ARG A 86 11.81 -13.09 -10.06
N LEU A 87 11.60 -13.85 -9.00
CA LEU A 87 12.65 -14.37 -8.14
C LEU A 87 13.57 -15.37 -8.86
N THR A 88 13.01 -16.22 -9.73
CA THR A 88 13.79 -17.25 -10.46
C THR A 88 14.62 -16.71 -11.63
N LYS A 89 14.32 -15.53 -12.17
CA LYS A 89 14.99 -14.97 -13.35
C LYS A 89 16.38 -14.38 -13.10
N ASP A 90 16.93 -14.50 -11.89
CA ASP A 90 18.20 -13.91 -11.43
C ASP A 90 18.32 -12.38 -11.69
N ARG A 91 17.19 -11.74 -12.03
CA ARG A 91 17.09 -10.29 -12.19
C ARG A 91 16.59 -9.71 -10.88
N LYS A 92 17.50 -9.13 -10.12
CA LYS A 92 17.18 -8.48 -8.85
C LYS A 92 16.08 -7.42 -9.06
N MET A 93 14.97 -7.56 -8.32
CA MET A 93 13.88 -6.58 -8.34
C MET A 93 14.37 -5.23 -7.79
N SER A 94 13.86 -4.14 -8.38
CA SER A 94 14.08 -2.80 -7.82
C SER A 94 13.44 -2.68 -6.43
N SER A 95 13.93 -1.79 -5.58
CA SER A 95 13.35 -1.58 -4.24
C SER A 95 11.86 -1.22 -4.32
N GLN A 96 11.46 -0.44 -5.31
CA GLN A 96 10.07 -0.06 -5.51
C GLN A 96 9.20 -1.21 -6.02
N GLU A 97 9.71 -2.04 -6.92
CA GLU A 97 9.01 -3.24 -7.37
C GLU A 97 8.80 -4.23 -6.20
N LEU A 98 9.85 -4.47 -5.41
CA LEU A 98 9.77 -5.32 -4.22
C LEU A 98 8.75 -4.78 -3.20
N ALA A 99 8.78 -3.47 -2.94
CA ALA A 99 7.82 -2.84 -2.03
C ALA A 99 6.36 -2.94 -2.54
N LEU A 100 6.15 -2.83 -3.85
CA LEU A 100 4.83 -3.00 -4.45
C LEU A 100 4.30 -4.43 -4.26
N TYR A 101 5.15 -5.45 -4.40
CA TYR A 101 4.78 -6.83 -4.10
C TYR A 101 4.47 -7.02 -2.62
N ILE A 102 5.35 -6.57 -1.71
CA ILE A 102 5.12 -6.69 -0.25
C ILE A 102 3.79 -6.04 0.15
N HIS A 103 3.51 -4.83 -0.33
CA HIS A 103 2.24 -4.14 -0.07
C HIS A 103 1.04 -4.97 -0.55
N ALA A 104 1.13 -5.56 -1.74
CA ALA A 104 0.09 -6.42 -2.29
C ALA A 104 -0.10 -7.72 -1.49
N LEU A 105 0.99 -8.34 -1.01
CA LEU A 105 0.94 -9.54 -0.17
C LEU A 105 0.19 -9.25 1.15
N LEU A 106 0.53 -8.14 1.81
CA LEU A 106 -0.10 -7.73 3.07
C LEU A 106 -1.62 -7.57 2.92
N VAL A 107 -2.09 -6.85 1.90
CA VAL A 107 -3.54 -6.65 1.68
C VAL A 107 -4.26 -7.92 1.20
N ALA A 108 -3.53 -8.85 0.57
CA ALA A 108 -4.05 -10.12 0.09
C ALA A 108 -4.05 -11.21 1.18
N CYS A 109 -3.71 -10.85 2.43
CA CYS A 109 -3.59 -11.74 3.56
C CYS A 109 -2.55 -12.87 3.35
N MET A 110 -1.42 -12.54 2.71
CA MET A 110 -0.29 -13.46 2.52
C MET A 110 0.94 -12.92 3.23
N ASP A 111 1.68 -13.78 3.94
CA ASP A 111 2.84 -13.35 4.73
C ASP A 111 4.06 -13.05 3.84
N PRO A 112 4.54 -11.79 3.76
CA PRO A 112 5.73 -11.45 2.99
C PRO A 112 7.05 -11.81 3.70
N ARG A 113 7.04 -12.20 4.98
CA ARG A 113 8.23 -12.62 5.73
C ARG A 113 8.57 -14.10 5.56
N ASP A 114 7.60 -14.90 5.12
CA ASP A 114 7.77 -16.31 4.79
C ASP A 114 7.15 -16.62 3.41
N PHE A 115 7.56 -15.84 2.40
CA PHE A 115 7.10 -16.08 1.04
C PHE A 115 7.93 -17.21 0.42
N TYR A 116 7.46 -18.46 0.53
CA TYR A 116 8.19 -19.65 0.05
C TYR A 116 9.62 -19.76 0.61
N GLY A 117 9.81 -19.39 1.89
CA GLY A 117 11.11 -19.37 2.56
C GLY A 117 11.94 -18.10 2.32
N GLU A 118 11.45 -17.13 1.55
CA GLU A 118 12.09 -15.83 1.35
C GLU A 118 11.47 -14.75 2.25
N ASP A 119 12.31 -14.05 3.02
CA ASP A 119 11.92 -12.88 3.80
C ASP A 119 12.07 -11.60 2.96
N LEU A 120 11.00 -11.26 2.23
CA LEU A 120 10.96 -10.11 1.33
C LEU A 120 11.04 -8.79 2.10
N VAL A 121 10.49 -8.74 3.32
CA VAL A 121 10.50 -7.55 4.18
C VAL A 121 11.95 -7.24 4.59
N ARG A 122 12.71 -8.25 5.01
CA ARG A 122 14.13 -8.11 5.32
C ARG A 122 14.96 -7.75 4.09
N GLU A 123 14.62 -8.27 2.90
CA GLU A 123 15.27 -7.82 1.67
C GLU A 123 15.03 -6.33 1.41
N LEU A 124 13.78 -5.85 1.55
CA LEU A 124 13.45 -4.44 1.37
C LEU A 124 14.18 -3.56 2.40
N ARG A 125 14.23 -3.97 3.67
CA ARG A 125 14.94 -3.26 4.74
C ARG A 125 16.41 -3.05 4.39
N ARG A 126 17.11 -4.12 3.96
CA ARG A 126 18.51 -4.03 3.53
C ARG A 126 18.69 -3.04 2.37
N LYS A 127 17.76 -3.00 1.41
CA LYS A 127 17.82 -2.04 0.29
C LYS A 127 17.61 -0.60 0.76
N VAL A 128 16.73 -0.37 1.74
CA VAL A 128 16.50 0.96 2.32
C VAL A 128 17.71 1.44 3.12
N GLU A 129 18.36 0.57 3.89
CA GLU A 129 19.59 0.88 4.62
C GLU A 129 20.74 1.21 3.68
N ALA A 130 20.85 0.47 2.56
CA ALA A 130 21.83 0.72 1.51
C ALA A 130 21.52 1.96 0.65
N SER A 131 20.25 2.40 0.60
CA SER A 131 19.88 3.65 -0.07
C SER A 131 20.35 4.82 0.80
N GLY A 132 21.33 5.60 0.32
CA GLY A 132 22.03 6.62 1.09
C GLY A 132 21.14 7.68 1.75
N ASN A 133 21.11 8.89 1.18
CA ASN A 133 20.41 10.03 1.81
C ASN A 133 18.95 10.15 1.37
N TYR A 134 18.62 9.77 0.13
CA TYR A 134 17.25 9.78 -0.36
C TYR A 134 16.69 8.35 -0.41
N THR A 135 15.50 8.19 0.18
CA THR A 135 14.71 6.97 0.09
C THR A 135 13.30 7.37 -0.36
N ASN A 136 12.76 6.67 -1.36
CA ASN A 136 11.35 6.84 -1.73
C ASN A 136 10.46 6.55 -0.51
N PRO A 137 9.64 7.50 -0.02
CA PRO A 137 8.82 7.33 1.19
C PRO A 137 7.89 6.11 1.15
N PHE A 138 7.49 5.69 -0.05
CA PHE A 138 6.69 4.48 -0.22
C PHE A 138 7.38 3.23 0.34
N LEU A 139 8.71 3.13 0.27
CA LEU A 139 9.45 1.98 0.80
C LEU A 139 9.34 1.91 2.32
N ILE A 140 9.45 3.06 2.99
CA ILE A 140 9.32 3.18 4.45
C ILE A 140 7.89 2.85 4.88
N LEU A 141 6.89 3.37 4.17
CA LEU A 141 5.48 3.05 4.42
C LEU A 141 5.22 1.54 4.35
N VAL A 142 5.74 0.87 3.32
CA VAL A 142 5.56 -0.58 3.16
C VAL A 142 6.23 -1.37 4.28
N LEU A 143 7.45 -0.97 4.70
CA LEU A 143 8.11 -1.59 5.85
C LEU A 143 7.30 -1.41 7.14
N CYS A 144 6.75 -0.21 7.36
CA CYS A 144 5.87 0.06 8.50
C CYS A 144 4.62 -0.81 8.47
N ASN A 145 3.94 -0.91 7.32
CA ASN A 145 2.75 -1.75 7.15
C ASN A 145 3.07 -3.25 7.34
N ALA A 146 4.31 -3.67 7.08
CA ALA A 146 4.78 -5.04 7.32
C ALA A 146 5.19 -5.31 8.78
N GLY A 147 4.94 -4.37 9.69
CA GLY A 147 5.32 -4.48 11.10
C GLY A 147 6.82 -4.46 11.35
N ASP A 148 7.61 -3.92 10.41
CA ASP A 148 9.05 -3.78 10.60
C ASP A 148 9.37 -2.65 11.59
N THR A 149 10.50 -2.76 12.31
CA THR A 149 10.87 -1.74 13.30
C THR A 149 11.28 -0.44 12.61
N MET A 150 10.53 0.64 12.85
CA MET A 150 10.85 1.96 12.32
C MET A 150 11.94 2.63 13.16
N THR A 151 12.93 3.24 12.50
CA THR A 151 14.01 3.97 13.17
C THR A 151 13.81 5.48 13.08
N ALA A 152 14.48 6.26 13.95
CA ALA A 152 14.48 7.72 13.84
C ALA A 152 14.96 8.20 12.46
N ARG A 153 15.92 7.49 11.85
CA ARG A 153 16.43 7.75 10.50
C ARG A 153 15.37 7.54 9.42
N ASP A 154 14.46 6.58 9.60
CA ASP A 154 13.37 6.36 8.64
C ASP A 154 12.37 7.52 8.67
N VAL A 155 12.04 8.02 9.87
CA VAL A 155 11.19 9.20 10.05
C VAL A 155 11.85 10.44 9.45
N GLU A 156 13.14 10.64 9.70
CA GLU A 156 13.92 11.74 9.11
C GLU A 156 13.89 11.71 7.58
N ARG A 157 14.12 10.53 6.96
CA ARG A 157 14.06 10.37 5.49
C ARG A 157 12.71 10.75 4.91
N VAL A 158 11.61 10.34 5.56
CA VAL A 158 10.26 10.71 5.12
C VAL A 158 10.00 12.20 5.30
N THR A 159 10.46 12.78 6.41
CA THR A 159 10.32 14.22 6.71
C THR A 159 11.06 15.07 5.68
N VAL A 160 12.33 14.77 5.42
CA VAL A 160 13.13 15.44 4.39
C VAL A 160 12.47 15.32 3.01
N ALA A 161 11.96 14.14 2.65
CA ALA A 161 11.24 13.95 1.39
C ALA A 161 9.93 14.75 1.34
N TYR A 162 9.23 14.89 2.47
CA TYR A 162 8.02 15.70 2.57
C TYR A 162 8.32 17.20 2.42
N ASP A 163 9.31 17.71 3.15
CA ASP A 163 9.69 19.13 3.19
C ASP A 163 10.33 19.62 1.88
N SER A 164 11.02 18.73 1.16
CA SER A 164 11.61 19.06 -0.14
C SER A 164 10.59 19.31 -1.26
N GLN A 165 9.33 18.89 -1.08
CA GLN A 165 8.29 19.13 -2.06
C GLN A 165 7.59 20.46 -1.77
N HIS A 166 7.81 21.45 -2.64
CA HIS A 166 7.00 22.68 -2.65
C HIS A 166 5.55 22.31 -2.97
N ARG A 167 4.68 22.36 -1.96
CA ARG A 167 3.23 22.20 -2.14
C ARG A 167 2.59 23.56 -1.96
N PRO A 168 1.90 24.13 -2.97
CA PRO A 168 0.89 25.12 -2.66
C PRO A 168 -0.10 24.40 -1.74
N PHE A 169 -0.20 24.84 -0.49
CA PHE A 169 -1.33 24.46 0.34
C PHE A 169 -2.58 24.76 -0.51
N TRP A 170 -3.50 23.80 -0.62
CA TRP A 170 -4.76 24.02 -1.28
C TRP A 170 -5.44 25.21 -0.59
N THR A 171 -5.34 26.39 -1.20
CA THR A 171 -6.06 27.62 -0.80
C THR A 171 -7.48 27.56 -1.29
#